data_AF-A0A8S4PFE7-F1
#
_entry.id   AF-A0A8S4PFE7-F1
#
_cell.length_a   1.000
_cell.length_b   1.000
_cell.length_c   1.000
_cell.angle_alpha   90.00
_cell.angle_beta   90.00
_cell.angle_gamma   90.00
#
_symmetry.space_group_name_H-M   'P 1'
#
loop_
_entity.id
_entity.type
_entity.pdbx_description
1 polymer ?
#
loop_
_entity_poly.entity_id
_entity_poly.type
_entity_poly.pdbx_seq_one_letter_code
_entity_poly.pdbx_strand_id
1 'polypeptide(L)'
;MSSKRIRKVIDIAFSNLDEKEDFFQRWNKFRKRHPALKNSASAMSYLLSCEKQDFGNYEQTSEDSFNYNNFKTIDKERSKAEPLFVCCPQSIQSLIEAVYRLGQLYYFKRDGVTSQIEQFSNVVATFTISNNHCTFTWKSSPYVKGGTKFFVNEKIACGTICSGILDSHFQRFTRASKLGNTSTTFIIDVLKRISPAVSIQASLSMREAIDASEVRSADNKLTLETDACFSAFRNAQRSITFALCNNTHTIVANKVKSTKDPECPNVQQHETISTDEILQDLHDQGKQVRCIVHDSNNSVSKIIHENFPDVNDQNGVWHKIKSAMSGFLKLTKGTKETENITWHSQLIDKYEGVKNHFWYSIMNCGNDADILIDS
;
A
#
# COMPACT_ATOMS: atom_id res chain seq x y z
N MET A 1 -4.16 34.70 -36.30
CA MET A 1 -5.51 35.29 -36.57
C MET A 1 -5.34 36.65 -37.24
N SER A 2 -6.13 36.98 -38.27
CA SER A 2 -6.07 38.33 -38.85
C SER A 2 -6.58 39.37 -37.84
N SER A 3 -5.99 40.57 -37.82
CA SER A 3 -6.36 41.69 -36.95
C SER A 3 -7.89 41.96 -36.95
N LYS A 4 -8.55 41.70 -38.08
CA LYS A 4 -10.00 41.83 -38.25
C LYS A 4 -10.83 40.83 -37.41
N ARG A 5 -10.39 39.58 -37.25
CA ARG A 5 -11.12 38.59 -36.41
C ARG A 5 -11.01 38.90 -34.92
N ILE A 6 -9.85 39.40 -34.47
CA ILE A 6 -9.65 39.76 -33.06
C ILE A 6 -10.50 40.97 -32.68
N ARG A 7 -10.55 42.02 -33.54
CA ARG A 7 -11.45 43.17 -33.32
C ARG A 7 -12.91 42.74 -33.21
N LYS A 8 -13.38 41.86 -34.10
CA LYS A 8 -14.76 41.36 -34.07
C LYS A 8 -15.11 40.60 -32.78
N VAL A 9 -14.16 39.86 -32.19
CA VAL A 9 -14.38 39.16 -30.91
C VAL A 9 -14.42 40.15 -29.73
N ILE A 10 -13.61 41.20 -29.77
CA ILE A 10 -13.59 42.26 -28.75
C ILE A 10 -14.86 43.12 -28.85
N ASP A 11 -15.30 43.44 -30.07
CA ASP A 11 -16.55 44.17 -30.34
C ASP A 11 -17.79 43.43 -29.81
N ILE A 12 -17.73 42.10 -29.74
CA ILE A 12 -18.77 41.25 -29.15
C ILE A 12 -18.63 41.14 -27.63
N ALA A 13 -17.40 41.27 -27.09
CA ALA A 13 -17.11 41.06 -25.68
C ALA A 13 -17.34 42.31 -24.82
N PHE A 14 -17.25 43.51 -25.40
CA PHE A 14 -17.39 44.78 -24.68
C PHE A 14 -18.50 45.63 -25.29
N SER A 15 -19.52 45.93 -24.49
CA SER A 15 -20.66 46.78 -24.87
C SER A 15 -20.32 48.27 -24.76
N ASN A 16 -19.35 48.62 -23.91
CA ASN A 16 -18.91 49.99 -23.63
C ASN A 16 -17.60 50.31 -24.38
N LEU A 17 -17.56 51.49 -25.01
CA LEU A 17 -16.41 51.95 -25.78
C LEU A 17 -15.18 52.23 -24.90
N ASP A 18 -15.39 52.73 -23.67
CA ASP A 18 -14.31 53.10 -22.75
C ASP A 18 -13.62 51.86 -22.17
N GLU A 19 -14.39 50.84 -21.79
CA GLU A 19 -13.87 49.54 -21.32
C GLU A 19 -13.06 48.83 -22.40
N LYS A 20 -13.55 48.92 -23.63
CA LYS A 20 -12.86 48.38 -24.80
C LYS A 20 -11.53 49.07 -25.05
N GLU A 21 -11.47 50.40 -24.94
CA GLU A 21 -10.24 51.16 -25.14
C GLU A 21 -9.23 50.91 -24.01
N ASP A 22 -9.68 50.84 -22.76
CA ASP A 22 -8.84 50.46 -21.62
C ASP A 22 -8.25 49.04 -21.78
N PHE A 23 -9.07 48.07 -22.20
CA PHE A 23 -8.61 46.72 -22.50
C PHE A 23 -7.53 46.71 -23.60
N PHE A 24 -7.70 47.50 -24.67
CA PHE A 24 -6.69 47.63 -25.72
C PHE A 24 -5.39 48.25 -25.20
N GLN A 25 -5.45 49.25 -24.34
CA GLN A 25 -4.26 49.84 -23.72
C GLN A 25 -3.51 48.80 -22.87
N ARG A 26 -4.23 48.03 -22.04
CA ARG A 26 -3.67 46.93 -21.24
C ARG A 26 -3.06 45.83 -22.10
N TRP A 27 -3.77 45.40 -23.15
CA TRP A 27 -3.28 44.41 -24.11
C TRP A 27 -2.02 44.89 -24.85
N ASN A 28 -1.97 46.14 -25.27
CA ASN A 28 -0.81 46.71 -25.94
C ASN A 28 0.41 46.79 -24.99
N LYS A 29 0.19 47.12 -23.71
CA LYS A 29 1.25 47.10 -22.68
C LYS A 29 1.76 45.68 -22.43
N PHE A 30 0.86 44.69 -22.37
CA PHE A 30 1.22 43.27 -22.22
C PHE A 30 2.05 42.77 -23.41
N ARG A 31 1.64 43.06 -24.65
CA ARG A 31 2.39 42.68 -25.87
C ARG A 31 3.78 43.29 -25.93
N LYS A 32 3.95 44.53 -25.45
CA LYS A 32 5.27 45.17 -25.37
C LYS A 32 6.20 44.44 -24.39
N ARG A 33 5.66 43.90 -23.29
CA ARG A 33 6.43 43.15 -22.28
C ARG A 33 6.70 41.70 -22.68
N HIS A 34 5.83 41.10 -23.50
CA HIS A 34 5.90 39.69 -23.88
C HIS A 34 5.83 39.50 -25.41
N PRO A 35 6.88 39.88 -26.17
CA PRO A 35 6.87 39.87 -27.63
C PRO A 35 6.68 38.47 -28.23
N ALA A 36 7.08 37.41 -27.53
CA ALA A 36 6.86 36.02 -27.95
C ALA A 36 5.37 35.63 -28.01
N LEU A 37 4.49 36.31 -27.28
CA LEU A 37 3.06 36.04 -27.22
C LEU A 37 2.23 36.96 -28.14
N LYS A 38 2.90 37.81 -28.92
CA LYS A 38 2.31 38.89 -29.73
C LYS A 38 1.25 38.42 -30.74
N ASN A 39 1.28 37.14 -31.14
CA ASN A 39 0.38 36.52 -32.11
C ASN A 39 -0.43 35.34 -31.54
N SER A 40 -0.36 35.10 -30.23
CA SER A 40 -1.01 33.98 -29.58
C SER A 40 -2.50 34.25 -29.39
N ALA A 41 -3.33 33.59 -30.21
CA ALA A 41 -4.79 33.63 -30.07
C ALA A 41 -5.27 33.02 -28.73
N SER A 42 -4.48 32.10 -28.16
CA SER A 42 -4.74 31.49 -26.85
C SER A 42 -4.47 32.47 -25.70
N ALA A 43 -3.42 33.28 -25.77
CA ALA A 43 -3.16 34.32 -24.77
C ALA A 43 -4.29 35.38 -24.74
N MET A 44 -4.80 35.74 -25.91
CA MET A 44 -5.91 36.67 -26.04
C MET A 44 -7.24 36.09 -25.52
N SER A 45 -7.54 34.84 -25.89
CA SER A 45 -8.77 34.17 -25.43
C SER A 45 -8.75 33.95 -23.91
N TYR A 46 -7.58 33.66 -23.34
CA TYR A 46 -7.40 33.53 -21.90
C TYR A 46 -7.66 34.85 -21.17
N LEU A 47 -7.09 35.97 -21.64
CA LEU A 47 -7.35 37.29 -21.05
C LEU A 47 -8.82 37.71 -21.14
N LEU A 48 -9.48 37.43 -22.27
CA LEU A 48 -10.91 37.65 -22.43
C LEU A 48 -11.75 36.76 -21.50
N SER A 49 -11.31 35.52 -21.23
CA SER A 49 -11.99 34.67 -20.25
C SER A 49 -11.81 35.14 -18.81
N CYS A 50 -10.67 35.76 -18.48
CA CYS A 50 -10.44 36.37 -17.18
C CYS A 50 -11.32 37.61 -16.96
N GLU A 51 -11.55 38.43 -18.00
CA GLU A 51 -12.45 39.59 -17.90
C GLU A 51 -13.92 39.20 -17.78
N LYS A 52 -14.33 38.10 -18.42
CA LYS A 52 -15.70 37.58 -18.32
C LYS A 52 -16.02 36.92 -16.98
N GLN A 53 -15.02 36.69 -16.11
CA GLN A 53 -15.17 35.93 -14.87
C GLN A 53 -15.29 36.77 -13.59
N ASP A 54 -15.42 38.11 -13.65
CA ASP A 54 -16.27 38.92 -12.75
C ASP A 54 -15.88 40.41 -12.76
N PHE A 55 -16.84 41.28 -13.09
CA PHE A 55 -16.96 42.65 -12.55
C PHE A 55 -18.37 42.88 -11.96
N GLY A 56 -18.97 41.82 -11.40
CA GLY A 56 -20.12 41.97 -10.51
C GLY A 56 -19.64 42.46 -9.14
N ASN A 57 -19.76 43.77 -8.91
CA ASN A 57 -19.76 44.44 -7.60
C ASN A 57 -18.82 43.86 -6.52
N TYR A 58 -17.54 44.22 -6.58
CA TYR A 58 -16.64 44.12 -5.43
C TYR A 58 -16.78 45.41 -4.61
N GLU A 59 -17.83 45.51 -3.81
CA GLU A 59 -17.87 46.48 -2.71
C GLU A 59 -16.77 46.13 -1.71
N GLN A 60 -16.03 47.15 -1.28
CA GLN A 60 -15.01 47.06 -0.23
C GLN A 60 -15.67 46.58 1.08
N THR A 61 -15.57 45.30 1.41
CA THR A 61 -15.64 44.87 2.81
C THR A 61 -14.25 44.92 3.42
N SER A 62 -14.14 45.74 4.45
CA SER A 62 -12.97 45.86 5.33
C SER A 62 -12.76 44.57 6.12
N GLU A 63 -11.49 44.15 6.25
CA GLU A 63 -11.02 43.13 7.20
C GLU A 63 -11.60 41.71 7.09
N ASP A 64 -11.75 41.15 5.89
CA ASP A 64 -12.10 39.74 5.75
C ASP A 64 -10.84 38.84 5.62
N SER A 65 -10.58 38.06 6.66
CA SER A 65 -9.71 36.87 6.55
C SER A 65 -10.40 35.83 5.67
N PHE A 66 -10.00 35.74 4.40
CA PHE A 66 -10.57 34.75 3.48
C PHE A 66 -10.05 33.35 3.80
N ASN A 67 -10.80 32.60 4.61
CA ASN A 67 -10.54 31.20 4.87
C ASN A 67 -11.03 30.35 3.68
N TYR A 68 -10.18 30.17 2.67
CA TYR A 68 -10.47 29.33 1.49
C TYR A 68 -10.55 27.82 1.80
N ASN A 69 -10.48 27.42 3.07
CA ASN A 69 -10.65 26.04 3.49
C ASN A 69 -12.13 25.59 3.49
N ASN A 70 -12.88 25.87 2.42
CA ASN A 70 -14.05 25.07 2.07
C ASN A 70 -13.59 23.71 1.51
N PHE A 71 -12.75 22.99 2.26
CA PHE A 71 -12.65 21.56 2.04
C PHE A 71 -14.04 21.01 2.39
N LYS A 72 -14.86 20.77 1.36
CA LYS A 72 -15.99 19.85 1.50
C LYS A 72 -15.39 18.60 2.13
N THR A 73 -15.88 18.26 3.32
CA THR A 73 -15.53 17.00 3.98
C THR A 73 -15.64 15.91 2.92
N ILE A 74 -14.54 15.19 2.67
CA ILE A 74 -14.56 14.16 1.62
C ILE A 74 -15.61 13.13 2.05
N ASP A 75 -16.62 12.97 1.19
CA ASP A 75 -17.62 11.93 1.39
C ASP A 75 -16.98 10.56 1.17
N LYS A 76 -17.30 9.59 2.03
CA LYS A 76 -16.63 8.27 2.06
C LYS A 76 -16.68 7.52 0.72
N GLU A 77 -17.65 7.84 -0.13
CA GLU A 77 -17.79 7.23 -1.45
C GLU A 77 -16.83 7.78 -2.50
N ARG A 78 -16.53 9.10 -2.49
CA ARG A 78 -15.54 9.69 -3.40
C ARG A 78 -14.10 9.26 -3.07
N SER A 79 -13.81 8.88 -1.83
CA SER A 79 -12.47 8.45 -1.41
C SER A 79 -12.02 7.08 -1.96
N LYS A 80 -12.93 6.24 -2.46
CA LYS A 80 -12.62 4.87 -2.89
C LYS A 80 -11.76 4.79 -4.16
N ALA A 81 -11.71 5.85 -4.97
CA ALA A 81 -11.05 5.87 -6.28
C ALA A 81 -9.77 6.74 -6.35
N GLU A 82 -9.39 7.42 -5.26
CA GLU A 82 -8.23 8.30 -5.28
C GLU A 82 -6.92 7.54 -5.01
N PRO A 83 -5.90 7.66 -5.89
CA PRO A 83 -4.59 7.07 -5.66
C PRO A 83 -3.95 7.54 -4.35
N LEU A 84 -2.97 6.78 -3.87
CA LEU A 84 -2.25 7.09 -2.64
C LEU A 84 -1.22 8.19 -2.91
N PHE A 85 -1.66 9.46 -2.84
CA PHE A 85 -0.80 10.63 -2.97
C PHE A 85 -0.48 11.24 -1.60
N VAL A 86 0.69 11.88 -1.49
CA VAL A 86 1.12 12.69 -0.33
C VAL A 86 0.41 14.06 -0.29
N CYS A 87 -0.31 14.40 -1.35
CA CYS A 87 -1.15 15.58 -1.46
C CYS A 87 -2.44 15.21 -2.17
N CYS A 88 -3.59 15.68 -1.70
CA CYS A 88 -4.85 15.46 -2.41
C CYS A 88 -4.85 16.28 -3.72
N PRO A 89 -5.28 15.71 -4.87
CA PRO A 89 -5.36 16.46 -6.12
C PRO A 89 -6.13 17.79 -6.00
N GLN A 90 -7.21 17.80 -5.20
CA GLN A 90 -8.01 19.00 -4.94
C GLN A 90 -7.20 20.05 -4.17
N SER A 91 -6.33 19.64 -3.25
CA SER A 91 -5.42 20.57 -2.56
C SER A 91 -4.47 21.26 -3.55
N ILE A 92 -3.97 20.55 -4.57
CA ILE A 92 -3.12 21.18 -5.60
C ILE A 92 -3.92 22.22 -6.38
N GLN A 93 -5.16 21.90 -6.76
CA GLN A 93 -6.02 22.85 -7.47
C GLN A 93 -6.29 24.10 -6.62
N SER A 94 -6.60 23.94 -5.34
CA SER A 94 -6.78 25.07 -4.41
C SER A 94 -5.51 25.90 -4.22
N LEU A 95 -4.32 25.29 -4.29
CA LEU A 95 -3.06 26.03 -4.27
C LEU A 95 -2.92 26.92 -5.52
N ILE A 96 -3.20 26.35 -6.70
CA ILE A 96 -3.11 27.08 -7.98
C ILE A 96 -4.07 28.27 -7.97
N GLU A 97 -5.31 28.08 -7.53
CA GLU A 97 -6.31 29.13 -7.42
C GLU A 97 -5.87 30.24 -6.45
N ALA A 98 -5.29 29.86 -5.31
CA ALA A 98 -4.80 30.82 -4.35
C ALA A 98 -3.59 31.62 -4.84
N VAL A 99 -2.62 30.95 -5.47
CA VAL A 99 -1.46 31.61 -6.10
C VAL A 99 -1.92 32.57 -7.20
N TYR A 100 -2.90 32.16 -8.01
CA TYR A 100 -3.48 33.02 -9.04
C TYR A 100 -4.12 34.28 -8.45
N ARG A 101 -4.94 34.14 -7.40
CA ARG A 101 -5.57 35.27 -6.68
C ARG A 101 -4.54 36.18 -6.02
N LEU A 102 -3.53 35.61 -5.36
CA LEU A 102 -2.41 36.38 -4.79
C LEU A 102 -1.67 37.17 -5.88
N GLY A 103 -1.45 36.56 -7.04
CA GLY A 103 -0.83 37.22 -8.20
C GLY A 103 -1.65 38.41 -8.71
N GLN A 104 -2.98 38.28 -8.77
CA GLN A 104 -3.86 39.39 -9.12
C GLN A 104 -3.74 40.53 -8.09
N LEU A 105 -3.87 40.23 -6.80
CA LEU A 105 -3.79 41.23 -5.72
C LEU A 105 -2.42 41.96 -5.69
N TYR A 106 -1.32 41.20 -5.89
CA TYR A 106 0.03 41.76 -5.95
C TYR A 106 0.22 42.70 -7.14
N TYR A 107 -0.31 42.34 -8.31
CA TYR A 107 -0.20 43.15 -9.53
C TYR A 107 -0.85 44.53 -9.38
N PHE A 108 -1.90 44.63 -8.55
CA PHE A 108 -2.61 45.89 -8.30
C PHE A 108 -1.98 46.76 -7.21
N LYS A 109 -1.35 46.18 -6.18
CA LYS A 109 -0.91 46.95 -5.00
C LYS A 109 0.60 47.04 -4.74
N ARG A 110 1.46 46.26 -5.44
CA ARG A 110 2.92 46.21 -5.17
C ARG A 110 3.28 45.95 -3.70
N ASP A 111 2.40 45.29 -2.95
CA ASP A 111 2.61 44.99 -1.53
C ASP A 111 3.47 43.75 -1.36
N GLY A 112 4.37 43.70 -0.37
CA GLY A 112 5.16 42.49 -0.09
C GLY A 112 4.28 41.30 0.31
N VAL A 113 4.56 40.11 -0.24
CA VAL A 113 3.97 38.84 0.19
C VAL A 113 5.01 38.10 1.02
N THR A 114 4.66 37.74 2.24
CA THR A 114 5.45 36.80 3.05
C THR A 114 4.77 35.45 3.06
N SER A 115 5.57 34.38 3.13
CA SER A 115 5.08 33.01 3.23
C SER A 115 5.71 32.30 4.41
N GLN A 116 4.91 31.60 5.18
CA GLN A 116 5.33 30.66 6.21
C GLN A 116 4.88 29.26 5.78
N ILE A 117 5.83 28.33 5.71
CA ILE A 117 5.55 26.95 5.32
C ILE A 117 5.89 26.06 6.51
N GLU A 118 4.89 25.35 7.00
CA GLU A 118 5.02 24.34 8.03
C GLU A 118 4.95 22.96 7.37
N GLN A 119 5.98 22.16 7.60
CA GLN A 119 6.07 20.81 7.06
C GLN A 119 6.02 19.78 8.21
N PHE A 120 4.89 19.10 8.31
CA PHE A 120 4.70 17.93 9.19
C PHE A 120 4.52 16.67 8.34
N SER A 121 3.53 15.82 8.62
CA SER A 121 3.07 14.76 7.70
C SER A 121 2.24 15.31 6.53
N ASN A 122 1.77 16.55 6.66
CA ASN A 122 1.14 17.36 5.65
C ASN A 122 1.88 18.70 5.54
N VAL A 123 1.70 19.41 4.43
CA VAL A 123 2.23 20.75 4.24
C VAL A 123 1.12 21.77 4.51
N VAL A 124 1.42 22.75 5.34
CA VAL A 124 0.58 23.94 5.55
C VAL A 124 1.37 25.14 5.08
N ALA A 125 0.80 25.92 4.17
CA ALA A 125 1.44 27.14 3.68
C ALA A 125 0.53 28.33 3.99
N THR A 126 1.02 29.26 4.79
CA THR A 126 0.35 30.50 5.13
C THR A 126 1.01 31.65 4.39
N PHE A 127 0.22 32.41 3.64
CA PHE A 127 0.65 33.53 2.84
C PHE A 127 0.02 34.80 3.40
N THR A 128 0.82 35.79 3.74
CA THR A 128 0.36 37.05 4.34
C THR A 128 0.72 38.21 3.41
N ILE A 129 -0.28 39.04 3.09
CA ILE A 129 -0.09 40.26 2.31
C ILE A 129 0.11 41.43 3.28
N SER A 130 1.29 42.05 3.23
CA SER A 130 1.78 43.01 4.22
C SER A 130 0.89 44.23 4.50
N ASN A 131 0.10 44.71 3.52
CA ASN A 131 -0.68 45.95 3.68
C ASN A 131 -2.20 45.78 3.78
N ASN A 132 -2.75 44.55 3.68
CA ASN A 132 -4.20 44.33 3.77
C ASN A 132 -4.62 43.37 4.88
N HIS A 133 -3.69 42.96 5.76
CA HIS A 133 -3.90 41.90 6.77
C HIS A 133 -4.49 40.59 6.22
N CYS A 134 -4.47 40.41 4.89
CA CYS A 134 -5.06 39.26 4.24
C CYS A 134 -4.10 38.09 4.40
N THR A 135 -4.53 37.11 5.20
CA THR A 135 -3.81 35.87 5.42
C THR A 135 -4.55 34.74 4.74
N PHE A 136 -3.83 33.99 3.90
CA PHE A 136 -4.32 32.83 3.19
C PHE A 136 -3.59 31.59 3.67
N THR A 137 -4.30 30.57 4.15
CA THR A 137 -3.70 29.30 4.58
C THR A 137 -4.14 28.16 3.66
N TRP A 138 -3.17 27.56 2.98
CA TRP A 138 -3.28 26.35 2.18
C TRP A 138 -2.87 25.11 2.97
N LYS A 139 -3.51 23.98 2.69
CA LYS A 139 -3.17 22.67 3.27
C LYS A 139 -3.09 21.61 2.17
N SER A 140 -2.05 20.77 2.22
CA SER A 140 -1.83 19.67 1.26
C SER A 140 -2.84 18.52 1.39
N SER A 141 -3.64 18.51 2.45
CA SER A 141 -4.68 17.50 2.70
C SER A 141 -5.90 18.14 3.35
N PRO A 142 -7.11 17.69 3.01
CA PRO A 142 -8.32 17.97 3.78
C PRO A 142 -8.31 17.22 5.11
N TYR A 143 -9.22 17.62 5.99
CA TYR A 143 -9.56 16.88 7.20
C TYR A 143 -10.54 15.73 6.90
N VAL A 144 -10.44 14.67 7.70
CA VAL A 144 -11.46 13.63 7.76
C VAL A 144 -12.75 14.22 8.35
N LYS A 145 -13.92 13.81 7.83
CA LYS A 145 -15.22 14.32 8.28
C LYS A 145 -15.40 14.23 9.80
N GLY A 146 -15.72 15.37 10.42
CA GLY A 146 -15.96 15.49 11.87
C GLY A 146 -14.70 15.42 12.73
N GLY A 147 -13.50 15.53 12.16
CA GLY A 147 -12.25 15.34 12.89
C GLY A 147 -11.20 16.44 12.67
N THR A 148 -10.16 16.38 13.50
CA THR A 148 -8.96 17.22 13.44
C THR A 148 -7.80 16.56 12.66
N LYS A 149 -8.04 15.38 12.09
CA LYS A 149 -7.02 14.55 11.44
C LYS A 149 -7.00 14.77 9.93
N PHE A 150 -5.80 14.84 9.35
CA PHE A 150 -5.63 14.94 7.91
C PHE A 150 -5.85 13.59 7.22
N PHE A 151 -6.59 13.62 6.11
CA PHE A 151 -6.89 12.43 5.31
C PHE A 151 -5.65 11.73 4.75
N VAL A 152 -4.67 12.50 4.27
CA VAL A 152 -3.40 11.94 3.78
C VAL A 152 -2.65 11.19 4.89
N ASN A 153 -2.69 11.66 6.14
CA ASN A 153 -2.02 10.97 7.25
C ASN A 153 -2.65 9.61 7.53
N GLU A 154 -3.99 9.51 7.46
CA GLU A 154 -4.71 8.24 7.58
C GLU A 154 -4.33 7.30 6.42
N LYS A 155 -4.27 7.80 5.18
CA LYS A 155 -3.85 7.01 4.01
C LYS A 155 -2.41 6.50 4.16
N ILE A 156 -1.48 7.36 4.56
CA ILE A 156 -0.07 6.99 4.76
C ILE A 156 0.04 5.96 5.88
N ALA A 157 -0.63 6.17 7.01
CA ALA A 157 -0.60 5.20 8.12
C ALA A 157 -1.17 3.84 7.69
N CYS A 158 -2.31 3.81 6.99
CA CYS A 158 -2.86 2.58 6.43
C CYS A 158 -1.89 1.91 5.44
N GLY A 159 -1.29 2.66 4.52
CA GLY A 159 -0.31 2.14 3.56
C GLY A 159 0.93 1.56 4.26
N THR A 160 1.43 2.22 5.29
CA THR A 160 2.54 1.73 6.13
C THR A 160 2.16 0.43 6.82
N ILE A 161 0.98 0.36 7.44
CA ILE A 161 0.50 -0.86 8.12
C ILE A 161 0.32 -2.02 7.14
N CYS A 162 -0.32 -1.79 5.99
CA CYS A 162 -0.64 -2.84 5.03
C CYS A 162 0.56 -3.31 4.19
N SER A 163 1.60 -2.48 4.02
CA SER A 163 2.79 -2.85 3.25
C SER A 163 3.78 -3.74 4.00
N GLY A 164 3.62 -3.90 5.31
CA GLY A 164 4.58 -4.62 6.15
C GLY A 164 5.93 -3.89 6.33
N ILE A 165 6.04 -2.63 5.91
CA ILE A 165 7.23 -1.82 6.13
C ILE A 165 7.39 -1.51 7.63
N LEU A 166 8.61 -1.67 8.15
CA LEU A 166 8.91 -1.27 9.52
C LEU A 166 8.81 0.26 9.66
N ASP A 167 8.38 0.75 10.82
CA ASP A 167 8.31 2.19 11.09
C ASP A 167 9.67 2.88 10.86
N SER A 168 10.77 2.25 11.26
CA SER A 168 12.12 2.76 11.00
C SER A 168 12.44 2.91 9.50
N HIS A 169 11.97 1.98 8.66
CA HIS A 169 12.14 2.04 7.21
C HIS A 169 11.25 3.12 6.60
N PHE A 170 10.00 3.22 7.06
CA PHE A 170 9.09 4.28 6.68
C PHE A 170 9.67 5.67 7.01
N GLN A 171 10.17 5.86 8.23
CA GLN A 171 10.80 7.12 8.65
C GLN A 171 12.05 7.46 7.83
N ARG A 172 12.88 6.47 7.50
CA ARG A 172 14.05 6.68 6.63
C ARG A 172 13.61 7.11 5.23
N PHE A 173 12.59 6.46 4.68
CA PHE A 173 12.03 6.79 3.37
C PHE A 173 11.46 8.21 3.35
N THR A 174 10.63 8.59 4.32
CA THR A 174 10.02 9.93 4.38
C THR A 174 11.05 11.04 4.60
N ARG A 175 12.08 10.79 5.43
CA ARG A 175 13.21 11.73 5.61
C ARG A 175 14.02 11.90 4.33
N ALA A 176 14.39 10.80 3.66
CA ALA A 176 15.18 10.85 2.43
C ALA A 176 14.42 11.55 1.28
N SER A 177 13.12 11.35 1.21
CA SER A 177 12.24 11.92 0.18
C SER A 177 11.74 13.34 0.50
N LYS A 178 12.00 13.86 1.71
CA LYS A 178 11.48 15.15 2.20
C LYS A 178 9.95 15.27 2.06
N LEU A 179 9.23 14.16 2.23
CA LEU A 179 7.77 14.09 2.07
C LEU A 179 6.99 14.47 3.34
N GLY A 180 7.70 14.77 4.43
CA GLY A 180 7.06 14.92 5.73
C GLY A 180 6.80 13.57 6.40
N ASN A 181 6.74 13.54 7.74
CA ASN A 181 6.66 12.28 8.48
C ASN A 181 5.41 12.20 9.36
N THR A 182 4.73 11.05 9.32
CA THR A 182 3.64 10.73 10.25
C THR A 182 4.26 10.17 11.52
N SER A 183 3.78 10.62 12.69
CA SER A 183 4.35 10.17 13.96
C SER A 183 4.06 8.68 14.19
N THR A 184 5.01 7.98 14.81
CA THR A 184 4.85 6.58 15.22
C THR A 184 3.59 6.39 16.07
N THR A 185 3.31 7.32 16.99
CA THR A 185 2.11 7.32 17.83
C THR A 185 0.84 7.32 16.98
N PHE A 186 0.78 8.14 15.93
CA PHE A 186 -0.39 8.18 15.05
C PHE A 186 -0.56 6.87 14.28
N ILE A 187 0.52 6.27 13.78
CA ILE A 187 0.48 4.97 13.08
C ILE A 187 -0.02 3.88 14.03
N ILE A 188 0.47 3.85 15.28
CA ILE A 188 0.00 2.93 16.31
C ILE A 188 -1.49 3.12 16.60
N ASP A 189 -1.96 4.37 16.69
CA ASP A 189 -3.38 4.66 16.92
C ASP A 189 -4.27 4.23 15.74
N VAL A 190 -3.77 4.33 14.50
CA VAL A 190 -4.45 3.81 13.32
C VAL A 190 -4.49 2.28 13.37
N LEU A 191 -3.36 1.63 13.67
CA LEU A 191 -3.28 0.18 13.82
C LEU A 191 -4.29 -0.33 14.86
N LYS A 192 -4.32 0.27 16.05
CA LYS A 192 -5.27 -0.08 17.12
C LYS A 192 -6.74 0.01 16.68
N ARG A 193 -7.09 0.94 15.80
CA ARG A 193 -8.45 1.08 15.26
C ARG A 193 -8.79 0.02 14.21
N ILE A 194 -7.81 -0.36 13.38
CA ILE A 194 -8.02 -1.29 12.26
C ILE A 194 -7.88 -2.75 12.70
N SER A 195 -7.01 -3.04 13.67
CA SER A 195 -6.74 -4.41 14.13
C SER A 195 -7.99 -5.19 14.49
N PRO A 196 -8.96 -4.67 15.27
CA PRO A 196 -10.18 -5.44 15.59
C PRO A 196 -10.99 -5.81 14.35
N ALA A 197 -11.11 -4.88 13.38
CA ALA A 197 -11.85 -5.13 12.15
C ALA A 197 -11.16 -6.19 11.28
N VAL A 198 -9.82 -6.14 11.19
CA VAL A 198 -9.02 -7.15 10.49
C VAL A 198 -9.15 -8.51 11.17
N SER A 199 -9.08 -8.56 12.50
CA SER A 199 -9.27 -9.81 13.26
C SER A 199 -10.65 -10.43 13.02
N ILE A 200 -11.71 -9.63 13.06
CA ILE A 200 -13.08 -10.09 12.77
C ILE A 200 -13.16 -10.66 11.34
N GLN A 201 -12.65 -9.92 10.34
CA GLN A 201 -12.67 -10.38 8.94
C GLN A 201 -11.83 -11.63 8.72
N ALA A 202 -10.68 -11.74 9.37
CA ALA A 202 -9.84 -12.93 9.32
C ALA A 202 -10.57 -14.14 9.91
N SER A 203 -11.21 -13.99 11.08
CA SER A 203 -11.99 -15.07 11.70
C SER A 203 -13.19 -15.51 10.85
N LEU A 204 -13.89 -14.57 10.22
CA LEU A 204 -14.99 -14.90 9.30
C LEU A 204 -14.47 -15.65 8.07
N SER A 205 -13.40 -15.16 7.45
CA SER A 205 -12.78 -15.79 6.28
C SER A 205 -12.26 -17.20 6.59
N MET A 206 -11.65 -17.41 7.76
CA MET A 206 -11.19 -18.73 8.19
C MET A 206 -12.36 -19.70 8.44
N ARG A 207 -13.48 -19.22 8.99
CA ARG A 207 -14.69 -20.04 9.18
C ARG A 207 -15.29 -20.46 7.85
N GLU A 208 -15.45 -19.52 6.92
CA GLU A 208 -15.93 -19.81 5.56
C GLU A 208 -15.01 -20.82 4.85
N ALA A 209 -13.69 -20.70 5.04
CA ALA A 209 -12.71 -21.63 4.52
C ALA A 209 -12.87 -23.05 5.11
N ILE A 210 -13.13 -23.17 6.42
CA ILE A 210 -13.39 -24.46 7.07
C ILE A 210 -14.66 -25.09 6.49
N ASP A 211 -15.77 -24.33 6.44
CA ASP A 211 -17.05 -24.83 5.96
C ASP A 211 -16.95 -25.29 4.50
N ALA A 212 -16.25 -24.52 3.65
CA ALA A 212 -15.99 -24.90 2.26
C ALA A 212 -15.11 -26.16 2.13
N SER A 213 -14.18 -26.36 3.07
CA SER A 213 -13.28 -27.51 3.07
C SER A 213 -13.98 -28.79 3.53
N GLU A 214 -14.91 -28.69 4.49
CA GLU A 214 -15.75 -29.80 4.93
C GLU A 214 -16.65 -30.30 3.80
N VAL A 215 -17.32 -29.39 3.09
CA VAL A 215 -18.19 -29.74 1.94
C VAL A 215 -17.42 -30.47 0.82
N ARG A 216 -16.13 -30.15 0.64
CA ARG A 216 -15.27 -30.79 -0.37
C ARG A 216 -14.64 -32.09 0.10
N SER A 217 -14.63 -32.39 1.40
CA SER A 217 -14.06 -33.64 1.89
C SER A 217 -15.11 -34.74 1.94
N ALA A 218 -14.80 -35.91 1.40
CA ALA A 218 -15.73 -37.06 1.40
C ALA A 218 -16.08 -37.55 2.82
N ASP A 219 -15.22 -37.30 3.80
CA ASP A 219 -15.35 -37.71 5.19
C ASP A 219 -15.61 -36.55 6.16
N ASN A 220 -15.83 -35.33 5.64
CA ASN A 220 -15.92 -34.08 6.42
C ASN A 220 -14.71 -33.81 7.34
N LYS A 221 -13.54 -34.39 7.04
CA LYS A 221 -12.31 -34.14 7.82
C LYS A 221 -11.35 -33.22 7.08
N LEU A 222 -10.64 -32.40 7.83
CA LEU A 222 -9.65 -31.46 7.32
C LEU A 222 -8.32 -32.18 7.04
N THR A 223 -7.69 -31.86 5.91
CA THR A 223 -6.28 -32.18 5.65
C THR A 223 -5.51 -30.88 5.63
N LEU A 224 -4.57 -30.74 6.56
CA LEU A 224 -3.89 -29.48 6.84
C LEU A 224 -2.43 -29.56 6.44
N GLU A 225 -1.88 -28.44 6.01
CA GLU A 225 -0.46 -28.21 5.86
C GLU A 225 -0.06 -27.07 6.80
N THR A 226 0.94 -27.30 7.63
CA THR A 226 1.45 -26.28 8.56
C THR A 226 2.89 -25.96 8.28
N ASP A 227 3.21 -24.66 8.27
CA ASP A 227 4.57 -24.15 8.19
C ASP A 227 4.71 -22.84 8.99
N ALA A 228 5.84 -22.66 9.64
CA ALA A 228 6.18 -21.45 10.38
C ALA A 228 6.90 -20.45 9.48
N CYS A 229 6.18 -19.39 9.10
CA CYS A 229 6.75 -18.27 8.37
C CYS A 229 7.47 -17.29 9.32
N PHE A 230 8.80 -17.29 9.27
CA PHE A 230 9.62 -16.34 10.01
C PHE A 230 9.68 -14.99 9.27
N SER A 231 9.58 -13.89 10.01
CA SER A 231 9.73 -12.55 9.43
C SER A 231 11.18 -12.30 8.95
N ALA A 232 11.40 -12.42 7.63
CA ALA A 232 12.59 -12.08 6.83
C ALA A 232 13.97 -12.63 7.25
N PHE A 233 14.14 -13.15 8.47
CA PHE A 233 15.42 -13.61 9.01
C PHE A 233 15.25 -14.87 9.89
N ARG A 234 16.29 -15.71 9.92
CA ARG A 234 16.33 -17.00 10.64
C ARG A 234 16.15 -16.89 12.17
N ASN A 235 16.28 -15.67 12.73
CA ASN A 235 16.07 -15.34 14.14
C ASN A 235 14.97 -14.28 14.31
N ALA A 236 13.95 -14.35 13.46
CA ALA A 236 12.82 -13.46 13.51
C ALA A 236 12.24 -13.41 14.94
N GLN A 237 12.08 -12.20 15.48
CA GLN A 237 11.45 -12.01 16.79
C GLN A 237 9.99 -12.47 16.80
N ARG A 238 9.39 -12.64 15.62
CA ARG A 238 8.02 -13.08 15.43
C ARG A 238 7.91 -14.05 14.26
N SER A 239 7.12 -15.08 14.46
CA SER A 239 6.72 -16.05 13.45
C SER A 239 5.20 -16.12 13.37
N ILE A 240 4.71 -16.53 12.20
CA ILE A 240 3.30 -16.86 12.01
C ILE A 240 3.26 -18.27 11.46
N THR A 241 2.57 -19.16 12.17
CA THR A 241 2.26 -20.50 11.66
C THR A 241 0.86 -20.47 11.09
N PHE A 242 0.73 -20.88 9.84
CA PHE A 242 -0.56 -21.02 9.17
C PHE A 242 -0.91 -22.49 9.07
N ALA A 243 -2.20 -22.81 9.20
CA ALA A 243 -2.75 -24.08 8.74
C ALA A 243 -3.51 -23.84 7.44
N LEU A 244 -2.94 -24.32 6.35
CA LEU A 244 -3.54 -24.30 5.03
C LEU A 244 -4.33 -25.59 4.83
N CYS A 245 -5.58 -25.50 4.38
CA CYS A 245 -6.30 -26.71 4.01
C CYS A 245 -5.94 -27.13 2.58
N ASN A 246 -5.50 -28.37 2.42
CA ASN A 246 -4.94 -28.87 1.17
C ASN A 246 -5.96 -28.87 0.00
N ASN A 247 -7.24 -29.13 0.26
CA ASN A 247 -8.27 -29.24 -0.78
C ASN A 247 -8.83 -27.90 -1.30
N THR A 248 -8.74 -26.84 -0.49
CA THR A 248 -9.24 -25.50 -0.80
C THR A 248 -8.14 -24.49 -1.02
N HIS A 249 -6.91 -24.81 -0.59
CA HIS A 249 -5.77 -23.89 -0.55
C HIS A 249 -6.09 -22.59 0.18
N THR A 250 -6.91 -22.68 1.22
CA THR A 250 -7.30 -21.56 2.08
C THR A 250 -6.80 -21.75 3.50
N ILE A 251 -6.47 -20.64 4.18
CA ILE A 251 -6.04 -20.66 5.58
C ILE A 251 -7.26 -20.90 6.45
N VAL A 252 -7.21 -21.93 7.30
CA VAL A 252 -8.28 -22.28 8.24
C VAL A 252 -7.97 -21.91 9.67
N ALA A 253 -6.69 -21.78 10.01
CA ALA A 253 -6.22 -21.30 11.30
C ALA A 253 -4.84 -20.65 11.17
N ASN A 254 -4.50 -19.78 12.10
CA ASN A 254 -3.15 -19.27 12.25
C ASN A 254 -2.83 -18.95 13.72
N LYS A 255 -1.55 -18.97 14.06
CA LYS A 255 -1.03 -18.52 15.35
C LYS A 255 0.19 -17.65 15.13
N VAL A 256 0.29 -16.60 15.93
CA VAL A 256 1.43 -15.68 15.92
C VAL A 256 2.19 -15.88 17.22
N LYS A 257 3.50 -16.15 17.12
CA LYS A 257 4.40 -16.27 18.26
C LYS A 257 5.49 -15.23 18.20
N SER A 258 5.92 -14.80 19.37
CA SER A 258 6.94 -13.78 19.56
C SER A 258 7.97 -14.28 20.56
N THR A 259 9.26 -13.97 20.37
CA THR A 259 10.30 -14.28 21.37
C THR A 259 10.12 -13.53 22.70
N LYS A 260 9.20 -12.57 22.71
CA LYS A 260 8.74 -11.88 23.94
C LYS A 260 7.65 -12.63 24.68
N ASP A 261 7.10 -13.69 24.10
CA ASP A 261 6.08 -14.50 24.76
C ASP A 261 6.77 -15.36 25.82
N PRO A 262 6.41 -15.24 27.10
CA PRO A 262 7.10 -15.93 28.19
C PRO A 262 6.99 -17.45 28.07
N GLU A 263 5.93 -17.95 27.44
CA GLU A 263 5.67 -19.37 27.20
C GLU A 263 6.46 -19.92 26.00
N CYS A 264 6.94 -19.05 25.10
CA CYS A 264 7.57 -19.45 23.84
C CYS A 264 8.74 -18.53 23.44
N PRO A 265 9.78 -18.39 24.29
CA PRO A 265 10.89 -17.48 24.00
C PRO A 265 11.79 -18.00 22.86
N ASN A 266 11.79 -19.32 22.61
CA ASN A 266 12.63 -19.95 21.59
C ASN A 266 11.92 -20.04 20.23
N VAL A 267 12.48 -19.36 19.24
CA VAL A 267 12.03 -19.36 17.84
C VAL A 267 11.90 -20.77 17.26
N GLN A 268 12.75 -21.71 17.65
CA GLN A 268 12.70 -23.10 17.17
C GLN A 268 11.46 -23.87 17.66
N GLN A 269 10.83 -23.41 18.74
CA GLN A 269 9.62 -24.02 19.29
C GLN A 269 8.34 -23.35 18.77
N HIS A 270 8.45 -22.25 18.01
CA HIS A 270 7.30 -21.49 17.56
C HIS A 270 6.37 -22.33 16.69
N GLU A 271 6.91 -23.12 15.77
CA GLU A 271 6.13 -24.04 14.93
C GLU A 271 5.44 -25.09 15.80
N THR A 272 6.21 -25.81 16.60
CA THR A 272 5.75 -26.87 17.50
C THR A 272 4.57 -26.43 18.38
N ILE A 273 4.72 -25.30 19.08
CA ILE A 273 3.66 -24.79 19.98
C ILE A 273 2.48 -24.24 19.19
N SER A 274 2.73 -23.56 18.07
CA SER A 274 1.64 -23.03 17.25
C SER A 274 0.80 -24.14 16.61
N THR A 275 1.42 -25.21 16.16
CA THR A 275 0.72 -26.36 15.57
C THR A 275 -0.14 -27.06 16.62
N ASP A 276 0.36 -27.26 17.84
CA ASP A 276 -0.40 -27.80 18.97
C ASP A 276 -1.65 -26.93 19.26
N GLU A 277 -1.48 -25.61 19.39
CA GLU A 277 -2.59 -24.68 19.63
C GLU A 277 -3.59 -24.63 18.47
N ILE A 278 -3.14 -24.77 17.23
CA ILE A 278 -4.05 -24.83 16.07
C ILE A 278 -4.90 -26.10 16.13
N LEU A 279 -4.28 -27.26 16.39
CA LEU A 279 -5.01 -28.52 16.48
C LEU A 279 -5.99 -28.52 17.66
N GLN A 280 -5.58 -27.97 18.80
CA GLN A 280 -6.45 -27.80 19.95
C GLN A 280 -7.64 -26.88 19.65
N ASP A 281 -7.40 -25.71 19.03
CA ASP A 281 -8.47 -24.77 18.66
C ASP A 281 -9.50 -25.42 17.71
N LEU A 282 -9.02 -26.22 16.74
CA LEU A 282 -9.89 -26.93 15.80
C LEU A 282 -10.67 -28.05 16.49
N HIS A 283 -10.00 -28.82 17.36
CA HIS A 283 -10.63 -29.85 18.17
C HIS A 283 -11.74 -29.26 19.07
N ASP A 284 -11.47 -28.15 19.75
CA ASP A 284 -12.42 -27.45 20.62
C ASP A 284 -13.61 -26.88 19.84
N GLN A 285 -13.42 -26.56 18.56
CA GLN A 285 -14.49 -26.18 17.63
C GLN A 285 -15.27 -27.38 17.08
N GLY A 286 -14.95 -28.61 17.50
CA GLY A 286 -15.56 -29.85 17.02
C GLY A 286 -15.14 -30.23 15.59
N LYS A 287 -14.04 -29.66 15.08
CA LYS A 287 -13.53 -29.92 13.74
C LYS A 287 -12.58 -31.11 13.75
N GLN A 288 -12.80 -32.06 12.86
CA GLN A 288 -11.97 -33.26 12.78
C GLN A 288 -10.83 -33.06 11.76
N VAL A 289 -9.60 -33.27 12.20
CA VAL A 289 -8.41 -33.26 11.33
C VAL A 289 -8.04 -34.70 10.99
N ARG A 290 -7.98 -35.03 9.70
CA ARG A 290 -7.58 -36.36 9.20
C ARG A 290 -6.07 -36.50 9.17
N CYS A 291 -5.41 -35.48 8.64
CA CYS A 291 -3.99 -35.51 8.36
C CYS A 291 -3.41 -34.11 8.47
N ILE A 292 -2.21 -34.05 9.00
CA ILE A 292 -1.39 -32.86 9.03
C ILE A 292 -0.07 -33.13 8.31
N VAL A 293 0.28 -32.23 7.40
CA VAL A 293 1.54 -32.25 6.67
C VAL A 293 2.40 -31.10 7.20
N HIS A 294 3.62 -31.39 7.61
CA HIS A 294 4.54 -30.37 8.08
C HIS A 294 5.98 -30.64 7.60
N ASP A 295 6.89 -29.71 7.90
CA ASP A 295 8.32 -29.89 7.67
C ASP A 295 8.87 -31.05 8.50
N SER A 296 10.03 -31.62 8.21
CA SER A 296 10.59 -32.74 9.01
C SER A 296 11.06 -32.34 10.41
N ASN A 297 10.14 -31.84 11.23
CA ASN A 297 10.29 -31.38 12.59
C ASN A 297 9.79 -32.46 13.56
N ASN A 298 10.73 -33.20 14.14
CA ASN A 298 10.43 -34.29 15.07
C ASN A 298 9.64 -33.85 16.31
N SER A 299 9.76 -32.58 16.72
CA SER A 299 9.01 -32.07 17.88
C SER A 299 7.52 -31.90 17.56
N VAL A 300 7.19 -31.50 16.32
CA VAL A 300 5.79 -31.44 15.85
C VAL A 300 5.21 -32.86 15.77
N SER A 301 5.92 -33.79 15.12
CA SER A 301 5.52 -35.20 15.05
C SER A 301 5.27 -35.82 16.43
N LYS A 302 6.15 -35.52 17.39
CA LYS A 302 6.00 -36.00 18.77
C LYS A 302 4.70 -35.51 19.39
N ILE A 303 4.40 -34.21 19.28
CA ILE A 303 3.17 -33.63 19.82
C ILE A 303 1.92 -34.22 19.15
N ILE A 304 1.93 -34.38 17.83
CA ILE A 304 0.79 -34.97 17.11
C ILE A 304 0.52 -36.38 17.63
N HIS A 305 1.55 -37.22 17.73
CA HIS A 305 1.39 -38.59 18.23
C HIS A 305 0.96 -38.67 19.71
N GLU A 306 1.43 -37.75 20.56
CA GLU A 306 1.11 -37.74 21.99
C GLU A 306 -0.28 -37.15 22.29
N ASN A 307 -0.63 -36.03 21.65
CA ASN A 307 -1.84 -35.25 21.96
C ASN A 307 -3.01 -35.55 21.01
N PHE A 308 -2.73 -35.96 19.77
CA PHE A 308 -3.72 -36.13 18.71
C PHE A 308 -3.52 -37.47 17.95
N PRO A 309 -3.59 -38.63 18.64
CA PRO A 309 -3.24 -39.92 18.07
C PRO A 309 -4.09 -40.36 16.87
N ASP A 310 -5.29 -39.77 16.71
CA ASP A 310 -6.19 -40.04 15.58
C ASP A 310 -5.85 -39.22 14.31
N VAL A 311 -4.90 -38.28 14.41
CA VAL A 311 -4.44 -37.44 13.28
C VAL A 311 -3.25 -38.11 12.61
N ASN A 312 -3.33 -38.31 11.30
CA ASN A 312 -2.23 -38.86 10.52
C ASN A 312 -1.11 -37.81 10.33
N ASP A 313 0.06 -38.06 10.93
CA ASP A 313 1.27 -37.25 10.75
C ASP A 313 1.97 -37.60 9.42
N GLN A 314 2.17 -36.58 8.57
CA GLN A 314 2.92 -36.70 7.33
C GLN A 314 3.99 -35.62 7.20
N ASN A 315 5.11 -36.01 6.59
CA ASN A 315 6.15 -35.08 6.21
C ASN A 315 5.91 -34.54 4.79
N GLY A 316 6.19 -33.25 4.57
CA GLY A 316 6.14 -32.65 3.25
C GLY A 316 7.01 -33.38 2.22
N VAL A 317 6.39 -33.76 1.09
CA VAL A 317 7.03 -34.49 -0.02
C VAL A 317 8.27 -33.76 -0.54
N TRP A 318 8.21 -32.43 -0.61
CA TRP A 318 9.32 -31.59 -1.05
C TRP A 318 10.61 -31.82 -0.25
N HIS A 319 10.51 -31.93 1.08
CA HIS A 319 11.67 -32.12 1.95
C HIS A 319 12.27 -33.52 1.78
N LYS A 320 11.43 -34.54 1.54
CA LYS A 320 11.89 -35.91 1.23
C LYS A 320 12.63 -35.95 -0.10
N ILE A 321 12.08 -35.33 -1.15
CA ILE A 321 12.76 -35.23 -2.45
C ILE A 321 14.08 -34.48 -2.31
N LYS A 322 14.10 -33.34 -1.63
CA LYS A 322 15.33 -32.57 -1.41
C LYS A 322 16.40 -33.38 -0.68
N SER A 323 16.01 -34.19 0.31
CA SER A 323 16.92 -35.08 1.03
C SER A 323 17.47 -36.18 0.12
N ALA A 324 16.61 -36.85 -0.66
CA ALA A 324 17.01 -37.88 -1.62
C ALA A 324 17.96 -37.32 -2.71
N MET A 325 17.69 -36.10 -3.17
CA MET A 325 18.47 -35.42 -4.21
C MET A 325 19.78 -34.81 -3.69
N SER A 326 20.03 -34.80 -2.38
CA SER A 326 21.24 -34.19 -1.80
C SER A 326 22.53 -34.86 -2.30
N GLY A 327 22.51 -36.17 -2.54
CA GLY A 327 23.63 -36.91 -3.15
C GLY A 327 23.84 -36.51 -4.60
N PHE A 328 22.77 -36.45 -5.39
CA PHE A 328 22.83 -36.04 -6.79
C PHE A 328 23.34 -34.60 -6.94
N LEU A 329 22.93 -33.69 -6.06
CA LEU A 329 23.41 -32.30 -6.07
C LEU A 329 24.94 -32.22 -6.04
N LYS A 330 25.60 -33.07 -5.24
CA LYS A 330 27.07 -33.14 -5.16
C LYS A 330 27.71 -33.55 -6.48
N LEU A 331 27.05 -34.42 -7.25
CA LEU A 331 27.52 -34.85 -8.58
C LEU A 331 27.35 -33.78 -9.66
N THR A 332 26.48 -32.80 -9.42
CA THR A 332 26.14 -31.73 -10.39
C THR A 332 26.92 -30.43 -10.18
N LYS A 333 27.60 -30.26 -9.04
CA LYS A 333 28.27 -29.00 -8.66
C LYS A 333 29.59 -29.23 -7.95
N GLY A 334 30.64 -28.54 -8.41
CA GLY A 334 31.94 -28.51 -7.73
C GLY A 334 32.93 -27.58 -8.42
N THR A 335 34.19 -27.60 -7.97
CA THR A 335 35.28 -26.80 -8.56
C THR A 335 35.88 -27.53 -9.76
N LYS A 336 36.49 -26.79 -10.69
CA LYS A 336 37.15 -27.39 -11.88
C LYS A 336 38.20 -28.45 -11.52
N GLU A 337 38.88 -28.29 -10.39
CA GLU A 337 39.89 -29.24 -9.88
C GLU A 337 39.30 -30.60 -9.48
N THR A 338 38.00 -30.65 -9.17
CA THR A 338 37.30 -31.86 -8.73
C THR A 338 36.38 -32.44 -9.80
N GLU A 339 36.41 -31.86 -11.01
CA GLU A 339 35.68 -32.35 -12.17
C GLU A 339 36.18 -33.75 -12.57
N ASN A 340 35.25 -34.67 -12.82
CA ASN A 340 35.47 -36.11 -13.05
C ASN A 340 35.93 -36.91 -11.81
N ILE A 341 36.00 -36.28 -10.62
CA ILE A 341 36.28 -36.98 -9.36
C ILE A 341 35.03 -37.02 -8.49
N THR A 342 34.47 -35.85 -8.16
CA THR A 342 33.29 -35.74 -7.28
C THR A 342 32.05 -35.20 -7.98
N TRP A 343 32.21 -34.59 -9.16
CA TRP A 343 31.12 -34.04 -9.96
C TRP A 343 31.49 -34.03 -11.46
N HIS A 344 30.51 -33.87 -12.35
CA HIS A 344 30.73 -33.92 -13.81
C HIS A 344 29.95 -32.82 -14.55
N SER A 345 30.58 -32.14 -15.52
CA SER A 345 29.98 -31.00 -16.23
C SER A 345 28.72 -31.33 -17.01
N GLN A 346 28.61 -32.54 -17.56
CA GLN A 346 27.38 -33.01 -18.24
C GLN A 346 26.15 -33.17 -17.32
N LEU A 347 26.33 -33.13 -15.99
CA LEU A 347 25.25 -33.30 -15.02
C LEU A 347 24.74 -31.96 -14.45
N ILE A 348 25.40 -30.84 -14.74
CA ILE A 348 25.08 -29.53 -14.15
C ILE A 348 23.60 -29.15 -14.35
N ASP A 349 23.07 -29.37 -15.55
CA ASP A 349 21.70 -28.99 -15.94
C ASP A 349 20.66 -30.07 -15.58
N LYS A 350 21.10 -31.25 -15.12
CA LYS A 350 20.21 -32.40 -14.87
C LYS A 350 19.57 -32.37 -13.50
N TYR A 351 20.14 -31.65 -12.52
CA TYR A 351 19.64 -31.62 -11.14
C TYR A 351 18.16 -31.22 -11.07
N GLU A 352 17.78 -30.11 -11.70
CA GLU A 352 16.41 -29.62 -11.67
C GLU A 352 15.45 -30.53 -12.42
N GLY A 353 15.87 -31.07 -13.58
CA GLY A 353 15.05 -32.02 -14.36
C GLY A 353 14.75 -33.30 -13.59
N VAL A 354 15.77 -33.89 -12.95
CA VAL A 354 15.60 -35.10 -12.14
C VAL A 354 14.75 -34.82 -10.91
N LYS A 355 15.00 -33.71 -10.19
CA LYS A 355 14.19 -33.33 -9.01
C LYS A 355 12.71 -33.16 -9.36
N ASN A 356 12.40 -32.51 -10.49
CA ASN A 356 11.04 -32.34 -10.96
C ASN A 356 10.39 -33.66 -11.39
N HIS A 357 11.17 -34.57 -11.99
CA HIS A 357 10.70 -35.91 -12.33
C HIS A 357 10.33 -36.70 -11.07
N PHE A 358 11.19 -36.72 -10.04
CA PHE A 358 10.87 -37.33 -8.75
C PHE A 358 9.58 -36.76 -8.13
N TRP A 359 9.42 -35.43 -8.18
CA TRP A 359 8.20 -34.79 -7.71
C TRP A 359 6.98 -35.25 -8.50
N TYR A 360 7.07 -35.24 -9.83
CA TYR A 360 5.98 -35.68 -10.70
C TYR A 360 5.62 -37.15 -10.44
N SER A 361 6.60 -38.05 -10.37
CA SER A 361 6.36 -39.48 -10.15
C SER A 361 5.68 -39.72 -8.80
N ILE A 362 6.12 -39.07 -7.71
CA ILE A 362 5.49 -39.20 -6.39
C ILE A 362 4.05 -38.68 -6.39
N MET A 363 3.77 -37.58 -7.09
CA MET A 363 2.41 -37.01 -7.14
C MET A 363 1.46 -37.83 -8.02
N ASN A 364 1.98 -38.66 -8.93
CA ASN A 364 1.19 -39.41 -9.92
C ASN A 364 1.24 -40.94 -9.73
N CYS A 365 1.98 -41.47 -8.74
CA CYS A 365 2.06 -42.91 -8.54
C CYS A 365 0.83 -43.54 -7.89
N GLY A 366 -0.16 -42.74 -7.46
CA GLY A 366 -1.38 -43.27 -6.84
C GLY A 366 -1.14 -44.05 -5.54
N ASN A 367 -0.04 -43.75 -4.83
CA ASN A 367 0.47 -44.53 -3.69
C ASN A 367 0.90 -45.96 -4.02
N ASP A 368 1.13 -46.27 -5.28
CA ASP A 368 1.68 -47.54 -5.72
C ASP A 368 3.21 -47.42 -5.85
N ALA A 369 3.93 -48.17 -5.01
CA ALA A 369 5.37 -48.19 -5.03
C ALA A 369 5.93 -48.87 -6.29
N ASP A 370 5.19 -49.79 -6.89
CA ASP A 370 5.64 -50.51 -8.09
C ASP A 370 5.59 -49.57 -9.31
N ILE A 371 4.60 -48.67 -9.37
CA ILE A 371 4.54 -47.60 -10.39
C ILE A 371 5.76 -46.67 -10.31
N LEU A 372 6.30 -46.42 -9.12
CA LEU A 372 7.51 -45.61 -8.94
C LEU A 372 8.80 -46.33 -9.36
N ILE A 373 8.80 -47.67 -9.35
CA ILE A 373 9.95 -48.49 -9.74
C ILE A 373 9.97 -48.67 -11.27
N ASP A 374 8.80 -48.75 -11.89
CA ASP A 374 8.64 -48.96 -13.33
C ASP A 374 8.69 -47.66 -14.17
N SER A 375 8.57 -46.48 -13.54
CA SER A 375 8.66 -45.14 -14.17
C SER A 375 10.09 -44.61 -14.22
#